data_AF-A0A090ARC7-F1
#
_entry.id   AF-A0A090ARC7-F1
#
_cell.length_a   1.000
_cell.length_b   1.000
_cell.length_c   1.000
_cell.angle_alpha   90.00
_cell.angle_beta   90.00
_cell.angle_gamma   90.00
#
_symmetry.space_group_name_H-M   'P 1'
#
loop_
_entity.id
_entity.type
_entity.pdbx_description
1 polymer ?
#
loop_
_entity_poly.entity_id
_entity_poly.type
_entity_poly.pdbx_seq_one_letter_code
_entity_poly.pdbx_strand_id
1 'polypeptide(L)'
;MVFHIKNNTILIKKNFKAIKEHIEAFQQTREAHRHELIDDYVELINYLKKTLDIIRQIDIAIYLGVAQPTVAKMLRRLFEAGLIKKMSYRGIFLTDKGKKLAIKNHKRHVIVKKFLLSLGIDLKTAQLDAEGIEHHVSDNTLLAFQKFYKNREKIL
;
A
#
# COMPACT_ATOMS: atom_id res chain seq x y z
N MET A 1 50.05 4.51 31.59
CA MET A 1 48.80 5.32 31.56
C MET A 1 48.24 5.38 30.13
N VAL A 2 47.67 4.29 29.60
CA VAL A 2 47.12 4.23 28.22
C VAL A 2 45.83 3.39 28.16
N PHE A 3 44.89 3.62 29.07
CA PHE A 3 43.60 2.90 29.12
C PHE A 3 42.36 3.76 28.86
N HIS A 4 42.51 5.05 28.50
CA HIS A 4 41.38 5.98 28.40
C HIS A 4 40.95 6.41 26.98
N ILE A 5 41.69 6.06 25.92
CA ILE A 5 41.38 6.53 24.56
C ILE A 5 40.49 5.54 23.77
N LYS A 6 40.65 4.22 23.98
CA LYS A 6 39.90 3.19 23.23
C LYS A 6 38.40 3.22 23.50
N ASN A 7 37.99 3.55 24.73
CA ASN A 7 36.58 3.56 25.12
C ASN A 7 35.77 4.65 24.40
N ASN A 8 36.38 5.81 24.13
CA ASN A 8 35.70 6.92 23.45
C ASN A 8 35.46 6.61 21.96
N THR A 9 36.41 5.97 21.28
CA THR A 9 36.25 5.55 19.87
C THR A 9 35.18 4.46 19.70
N ILE A 10 35.08 3.54 20.66
CA ILE A 10 34.04 2.49 20.64
C ILE A 10 32.65 3.10 20.87
N LEU A 11 32.52 4.05 21.80
CA LEU A 11 31.27 4.75 22.08
C LEU A 11 30.80 5.57 20.87
N ILE A 12 31.72 6.29 20.21
CA ILE A 12 31.43 7.05 18.99
C ILE A 12 30.96 6.11 17.87
N LYS A 13 31.67 5.00 17.60
CA LYS A 13 31.26 4.02 16.58
C LYS A 13 29.90 3.38 16.88
N LYS A 14 29.62 3.10 18.15
CA LYS A 14 28.33 2.54 18.59
C LYS A 14 27.20 3.55 18.37
N ASN A 15 27.43 4.84 18.66
CA ASN A 15 26.47 5.91 18.38
C ASN A 15 26.23 6.10 16.88
N PHE A 16 27.27 6.07 16.05
CA PHE A 16 27.12 6.13 14.58
C PHE A 16 26.33 4.94 14.02
N LYS A 17 26.58 3.72 14.54
CA LYS A 17 25.83 2.53 14.14
C LYS A 17 24.34 2.66 14.51
N ALA A 18 24.02 3.06 15.74
CA ALA A 18 22.64 3.26 16.19
C ALA A 18 21.92 4.36 15.37
N ILE A 19 22.60 5.46 15.06
CA ILE A 19 22.05 6.52 14.19
C ILE A 19 21.78 5.99 12.79
N LYS A 20 22.70 5.20 12.22
CA LYS A 20 22.53 4.61 10.89
C LYS A 20 21.35 3.64 10.85
N GLU A 21 21.25 2.75 11.82
CA GLU A 21 20.12 1.81 11.98
C GLU A 21 18.79 2.57 12.11
N HIS A 22 18.76 3.68 12.86
CA HIS A 22 17.57 4.49 13.00
C HIS A 22 17.16 5.19 11.69
N ILE A 23 18.14 5.72 10.94
CA ILE A 23 17.92 6.33 9.62
C ILE A 23 17.39 5.29 8.62
N GLU A 24 17.99 4.10 8.59
CA GLU A 24 17.56 2.98 7.74
C GLU A 24 16.12 2.56 8.06
N ALA A 25 15.78 2.41 9.34
CA ALA A 25 14.41 2.12 9.78
C ALA A 25 13.41 3.20 9.33
N PHE A 26 13.75 4.49 9.49
CA PHE A 26 12.91 5.58 9.00
C PHE A 26 12.73 5.58 7.48
N GLN A 27 13.77 5.22 6.72
CA GLN A 27 13.70 5.11 5.27
C GLN A 27 12.76 3.97 4.87
N GLN A 28 12.89 2.81 5.51
CA GLN A 28 12.05 1.65 5.25
C GLN A 28 10.57 1.94 5.51
N THR A 29 10.22 2.56 6.65
CA THR A 29 8.83 2.94 6.95
C THR A 29 8.27 3.91 5.91
N ARG A 30 9.07 4.89 5.45
CA ARG A 30 8.65 5.84 4.42
C ARG A 30 8.48 5.19 3.04
N GLU A 31 9.25 4.15 2.74
CA GLU A 31 9.09 3.38 1.51
C GLU A 31 7.84 2.51 1.56
N ALA A 32 7.59 1.79 2.66
CA ALA A 32 6.36 1.03 2.87
C ALA A 32 5.12 1.91 2.71
N HIS A 33 5.07 3.03 3.44
CA HIS A 33 3.96 3.98 3.36
C HIS A 33 3.76 4.57 1.96
N ARG A 34 4.85 4.71 1.18
CA ARG A 34 4.76 5.20 -0.19
C ARG A 34 4.21 4.14 -1.14
N HIS A 35 4.52 2.87 -0.92
CA HIS A 35 3.96 1.76 -1.68
C HIS A 35 2.45 1.64 -1.42
N GLU A 36 2.03 1.70 -0.15
CA GLU A 36 0.62 1.77 0.25
C GLU A 36 -0.13 2.86 -0.51
N LEU A 37 0.38 4.11 -0.46
CA LEU A 37 -0.26 5.22 -1.17
C LEU A 37 -0.29 5.03 -2.69
N ILE A 38 0.67 4.33 -3.29
CA ILE A 38 0.62 4.02 -4.72
C ILE A 38 -0.50 3.02 -5.00
N ASP A 39 -0.59 1.99 -4.17
CA ASP A 39 -1.56 0.91 -4.26
C ASP A 39 -2.99 1.45 -4.13
N ASP A 40 -3.25 2.26 -3.09
CA ASP A 40 -4.55 2.91 -2.85
C ASP A 40 -5.02 3.75 -4.05
N TYR A 41 -4.11 4.56 -4.61
CA TYR A 41 -4.46 5.41 -5.76
C TYR A 41 -4.77 4.57 -7.00
N VAL A 42 -4.00 3.51 -7.24
CA VAL A 42 -4.18 2.65 -8.41
C VAL A 42 -5.48 1.87 -8.29
N GLU A 43 -5.83 1.39 -7.11
CA GLU A 43 -7.13 0.74 -6.85
C GLU A 43 -8.29 1.71 -6.98
N LEU A 44 -8.17 2.92 -6.42
CA LEU A 44 -9.22 3.93 -6.55
C LEU A 44 -9.45 4.31 -8.01
N ILE A 45 -8.40 4.54 -8.81
CA ILE A 45 -8.56 4.85 -10.24
C ILE A 45 -9.21 3.66 -10.97
N ASN A 46 -8.85 2.43 -10.62
CA ASN A 46 -9.49 1.23 -11.20
C ASN A 46 -10.98 1.12 -10.83
N TYR A 47 -11.32 1.44 -9.58
CA TYR A 47 -12.69 1.48 -9.09
C TYR A 47 -13.51 2.55 -9.80
N LEU A 48 -13.01 3.80 -9.83
CA LEU A 48 -13.67 4.93 -10.48
C LEU A 48 -13.87 4.69 -11.98
N LYS A 49 -13.01 3.92 -12.65
CA LYS A 49 -13.19 3.64 -14.08
C LYS A 49 -14.45 2.82 -14.37
N LYS A 50 -14.95 2.07 -13.39
CA LYS A 50 -16.20 1.28 -13.51
C LYS A 50 -17.45 2.15 -13.38
N THR A 51 -17.35 3.29 -12.73
CA THR A 51 -18.48 4.17 -12.42
C THR A 51 -18.48 5.46 -13.24
N LEU A 52 -17.29 5.95 -13.60
CA LEU A 52 -17.08 7.20 -14.32
C LEU A 52 -16.50 6.93 -15.72
N ASP A 53 -16.99 7.68 -16.70
CA ASP A 53 -16.41 7.62 -18.04
C ASP A 53 -15.03 8.30 -18.08
N ILE A 54 -14.95 9.49 -17.48
CA ILE A 54 -13.76 10.34 -17.38
C ILE A 54 -13.42 10.57 -15.91
N ILE A 55 -12.20 10.21 -15.50
CA ILE A 55 -11.68 10.45 -14.16
C ILE A 55 -10.84 11.74 -14.16
N ARG A 56 -11.22 12.69 -13.31
CA ARG A 56 -10.49 13.94 -13.08
C ARG A 56 -9.78 13.91 -11.73
N GLN A 57 -8.82 14.81 -11.58
CA GLN A 57 -8.06 14.97 -10.35
C GLN A 57 -8.95 15.36 -9.15
N ILE A 58 -9.99 16.16 -9.39
CA ILE A 58 -10.95 16.54 -8.35
C ILE A 58 -11.77 15.34 -7.84
N ASP A 59 -12.09 14.39 -8.72
CA ASP A 59 -12.81 13.17 -8.31
C ASP A 59 -11.95 12.36 -7.35
N ILE A 60 -10.68 12.15 -7.68
CA ILE A 60 -9.72 11.44 -6.83
C ILE A 60 -9.55 12.17 -5.47
N ALA A 61 -9.47 13.50 -5.49
CA ALA A 61 -9.34 14.31 -4.27
C ALA A 61 -10.55 14.14 -3.33
N ILE A 62 -11.76 14.14 -3.88
CA ILE A 62 -13.01 13.95 -3.12
C ILE A 62 -13.03 12.55 -2.50
N TYR A 63 -12.75 11.52 -3.29
CA TYR A 63 -12.80 10.13 -2.82
C TYR A 63 -11.73 9.80 -1.77
N LEU A 64 -10.55 10.40 -1.86
CA LEU A 64 -9.48 10.21 -0.88
C LEU A 64 -9.57 11.17 0.32
N GLY A 65 -10.46 12.17 0.28
CA GLY A 65 -10.57 13.18 1.33
C GLY A 65 -9.30 14.04 1.49
N VAL A 66 -8.55 14.27 0.41
CA VAL A 66 -7.29 15.06 0.45
C VAL A 66 -7.34 16.25 -0.49
N ALA A 67 -6.49 17.24 -0.24
CA ALA A 67 -6.40 18.43 -1.09
C ALA A 67 -5.89 18.10 -2.51
N GLN A 68 -6.39 18.81 -3.52
CA GLN A 68 -5.99 18.61 -4.92
C GLN A 68 -4.47 18.70 -5.17
N PRO A 69 -3.68 19.58 -4.52
CA PRO A 69 -2.22 19.60 -4.67
C PRO A 69 -1.55 18.29 -4.23
N THR A 70 -2.07 17.63 -3.19
CA THR A 70 -1.59 16.32 -2.73
C THR A 70 -1.81 15.27 -3.82
N VAL A 71 -2.99 15.25 -4.41
CA VAL A 71 -3.32 14.37 -5.54
C VAL A 71 -2.42 14.69 -6.74
N ALA A 72 -2.17 15.96 -7.06
CA ALA A 72 -1.31 16.36 -8.18
C ALA A 72 0.09 15.73 -8.05
N LYS A 73 0.67 15.81 -6.85
CA LYS A 73 1.99 15.26 -6.54
C LYS A 73 2.01 13.73 -6.69
N MET A 74 0.97 13.05 -6.22
CA MET A 74 0.86 11.59 -6.35
C MET A 74 0.62 11.15 -7.79
N LEU A 75 -0.23 11.84 -8.56
CA LEU A 75 -0.42 11.56 -9.98
C LEU A 75 0.88 11.70 -10.78
N ARG A 76 1.70 12.71 -10.48
CA ARG A 76 3.01 12.85 -11.11
C ARG A 76 3.90 11.64 -10.83
N ARG A 77 3.94 11.17 -9.58
CA ARG A 77 4.70 9.95 -9.20
C ARG A 77 4.20 8.70 -9.91
N LEU A 78 2.88 8.50 -9.98
CA LEU A 78 2.29 7.36 -10.69
C LEU A 78 2.60 7.40 -12.19
N PHE A 79 2.64 8.60 -12.78
CA PHE A 79 3.03 8.80 -14.17
C PHE A 79 4.50 8.45 -14.39
N GLU A 80 5.40 8.97 -13.56
CA GLU A 80 6.83 8.64 -13.57
C GLU A 80 7.08 7.14 -13.37
N ALA A 81 6.26 6.46 -12.57
CA ALA A 81 6.31 5.00 -12.36
C ALA A 81 5.69 4.17 -13.50
N GLY A 82 5.11 4.82 -14.51
CA GLY A 82 4.45 4.18 -15.65
C GLY A 82 3.14 3.46 -15.29
N LEU A 83 2.50 3.83 -14.18
CA LEU A 83 1.25 3.24 -13.69
C LEU A 83 0.02 3.93 -14.25
N ILE A 84 0.13 5.22 -14.58
CA ILE A 84 -0.95 5.99 -15.20
C ILE A 84 -0.50 6.65 -16.50
N LYS A 85 -1.48 7.04 -17.32
CA LYS A 85 -1.35 8.00 -18.40
C LYS A 85 -2.36 9.12 -18.23
N LYS A 86 -1.95 10.34 -18.56
CA LYS A 86 -2.84 11.51 -18.69
C LYS A 86 -2.98 11.83 -20.17
N MET A 87 -4.21 12.05 -20.61
CA MET A 87 -4.50 12.48 -21.98
C MET A 87 -5.34 13.76 -21.90
N SER A 88 -4.92 14.79 -22.64
CA SER A 88 -5.70 16.03 -22.77
C SER A 88 -7.14 15.71 -23.12
N TYR A 89 -8.09 16.31 -22.40
CA TYR A 89 -9.55 16.11 -22.53
C TYR A 89 -10.10 14.70 -22.24
N ARG A 90 -9.26 13.68 -22.00
CA ARG A 90 -9.71 12.32 -21.71
C ARG A 90 -9.53 11.90 -20.24
N GLY A 91 -8.81 12.69 -19.45
CA GLY A 91 -8.66 12.43 -18.01
C GLY A 91 -7.51 11.48 -17.67
N ILE A 92 -7.63 10.81 -16.52
CA ILE A 92 -6.60 9.95 -15.92
C ILE A 92 -6.96 8.48 -16.17
N PHE A 93 -6.00 7.69 -16.65
CA PHE A 93 -6.18 6.26 -16.88
C PHE A 93 -5.02 5.44 -16.32
N LEU A 94 -5.31 4.23 -15.87
CA LEU A 94 -4.27 3.23 -15.65
C LEU A 94 -3.66 2.78 -16.97
N THR A 95 -2.34 2.61 -16.99
CA THR A 95 -1.65 1.79 -17.99
C THR A 95 -1.93 0.30 -17.72
N ASP A 96 -1.51 -0.60 -18.59
CA ASP A 96 -1.66 -2.03 -18.32
C ASP A 96 -0.83 -2.48 -17.12
N LYS A 97 0.30 -1.83 -16.84
CA LYS A 97 1.07 -2.02 -15.61
C LYS A 97 0.24 -1.61 -14.38
N GLY A 98 -0.38 -0.42 -14.43
CA GLY A 98 -1.28 0.05 -13.36
C GLY A 98 -2.48 -0.86 -13.14
N LYS A 99 -3.13 -1.34 -14.20
CA LYS A 99 -4.25 -2.28 -14.09
C LYS A 99 -3.84 -3.60 -13.45
N LYS A 100 -2.69 -4.16 -13.83
CA LYS A 100 -2.17 -5.39 -13.23
C LYS A 100 -1.91 -5.21 -11.74
N LEU A 101 -1.37 -4.06 -11.34
CA LEU A 101 -1.18 -3.72 -9.93
C LEU A 101 -2.52 -3.60 -9.19
N ALA A 102 -3.48 -2.83 -9.71
CA ALA A 102 -4.83 -2.71 -9.12
C ALA A 102 -5.51 -4.07 -8.92
N ILE A 103 -5.42 -4.95 -9.94
CA ILE A 103 -6.01 -6.29 -9.87
C ILE A 103 -5.28 -7.16 -8.84
N LYS A 104 -3.96 -7.01 -8.71
CA LYS A 104 -3.17 -7.73 -7.71
C LYS A 104 -3.60 -7.30 -6.31
N ASN A 105 -3.70 -6.00 -6.05
CA ASN A 105 -4.05 -5.45 -4.74
C ASN A 105 -5.47 -5.87 -4.38
N HIS A 106 -6.43 -5.69 -5.28
CA HIS A 106 -7.80 -6.12 -5.05
C HIS A 106 -7.95 -7.62 -4.73
N LYS A 107 -7.09 -8.48 -5.30
CA LYS A 107 -7.06 -9.91 -4.93
C LYS A 107 -6.59 -10.12 -3.49
N ARG A 108 -5.63 -9.34 -3.01
CA ARG A 108 -5.14 -9.39 -1.62
C ARG A 108 -6.27 -8.96 -0.68
N HIS A 109 -6.92 -7.83 -0.95
CA HIS A 109 -8.11 -7.35 -0.24
C HIS A 109 -9.15 -8.46 -0.09
N VAL A 110 -9.53 -9.09 -1.20
CA VAL A 110 -10.55 -10.15 -1.22
C VAL A 110 -10.13 -11.36 -0.39
N ILE A 111 -8.85 -11.75 -0.41
CA ILE A 111 -8.36 -12.86 0.41
C ILE A 111 -8.45 -12.53 1.90
N VAL A 112 -8.00 -11.34 2.30
CA VAL A 112 -8.06 -10.90 3.70
C VAL A 112 -9.52 -10.81 4.16
N LYS A 113 -10.38 -10.14 3.38
CA LYS A 113 -11.82 -10.03 3.67
C LYS A 113 -12.48 -11.39 3.83
N LYS A 114 -12.26 -12.33 2.91
CA LYS A 114 -12.82 -13.69 3.00
C LYS A 114 -12.33 -14.44 4.24
N PHE A 115 -11.06 -14.27 4.59
CA PHE A 115 -10.51 -14.83 5.80
C PHE A 115 -11.22 -14.26 7.05
N LEU A 116 -11.35 -12.94 7.17
CA LEU A 116 -12.04 -12.29 8.29
C LEU A 116 -13.51 -12.74 8.41
N LEU A 117 -14.23 -12.80 7.29
CA LEU A 117 -15.60 -13.34 7.24
C LEU A 117 -15.65 -14.80 7.73
N SER A 118 -14.66 -15.62 7.37
CA SER A 118 -14.61 -17.03 7.80
C SER A 118 -14.37 -17.19 9.31
N LEU A 119 -13.83 -16.16 9.97
CA LEU A 119 -13.71 -16.08 11.43
C LEU A 119 -15.02 -15.67 12.12
N GLY A 120 -16.05 -15.29 11.37
CA GLY A 120 -17.34 -14.82 11.88
C GLY A 120 -17.44 -13.30 12.08
N ILE A 121 -16.47 -12.53 11.58
CA ILE A 121 -16.54 -11.07 11.56
C ILE A 121 -17.62 -10.63 10.56
N ASP A 122 -18.41 -9.62 10.91
CA ASP A 122 -19.46 -9.11 10.03
C ASP A 122 -18.89 -8.45 8.76
N LEU A 123 -19.73 -8.35 7.73
CA LEU A 123 -19.32 -7.85 6.41
C LEU A 123 -18.72 -6.45 6.44
N LYS A 124 -19.28 -5.53 7.23
CA LYS A 124 -18.85 -4.14 7.26
C LYS A 124 -17.48 -4.04 7.91
N THR A 125 -17.30 -4.69 9.05
CA THR A 125 -16.01 -4.72 9.76
C THR A 125 -14.94 -5.41 8.92
N ALA A 126 -15.26 -6.58 8.33
CA ALA A 126 -14.32 -7.32 7.49
C ALA A 126 -13.89 -6.54 6.24
N GLN A 127 -14.73 -5.67 5.69
CA GLN A 127 -14.37 -4.78 4.58
C GLN A 127 -13.39 -3.69 5.00
N LEU A 128 -13.67 -3.01 6.11
CA LEU A 128 -12.82 -1.92 6.61
C LEU A 128 -11.45 -2.43 7.05
N ASP A 129 -11.42 -3.54 7.79
CA ASP A 129 -10.18 -4.10 8.32
C ASP A 129 -9.30 -4.67 7.19
N ALA A 130 -9.91 -5.26 6.15
CA ALA A 130 -9.16 -5.82 5.03
C ALA A 130 -8.32 -4.78 4.28
N GLU A 131 -8.86 -3.56 4.10
CA GLU A 131 -8.18 -2.45 3.43
C GLU A 131 -6.85 -2.08 4.10
N GLY A 132 -6.80 -2.07 5.43
CA GLY A 132 -5.56 -1.77 6.16
C GLY A 132 -4.62 -2.97 6.26
N ILE A 133 -5.18 -4.16 6.46
CA ILE A 133 -4.40 -5.38 6.69
C ILE A 133 -3.69 -5.83 5.41
N GLU A 134 -4.31 -5.70 4.24
CA GLU A 134 -3.76 -6.27 3.00
C GLU A 134 -2.38 -5.73 2.60
N HIS A 135 -2.06 -4.49 2.98
CA HIS A 135 -0.78 -3.85 2.72
C HIS A 135 0.34 -4.37 3.62
N HIS A 136 -0.01 -4.88 4.80
CA HIS A 136 0.93 -5.29 5.85
C HIS A 136 1.14 -6.80 5.92
N VAL A 137 0.43 -7.57 5.11
CA VAL A 137 0.45 -9.04 5.14
C VAL A 137 1.42 -9.58 4.09
N SER A 138 2.34 -10.47 4.50
CA SER A 138 3.24 -11.14 3.55
C SER A 138 2.47 -12.07 2.58
N ASP A 139 3.03 -12.38 1.41
CA ASP A 139 2.43 -13.35 0.48
C ASP A 139 2.23 -14.74 1.12
N ASN A 140 3.14 -15.17 2.00
CA ASN A 140 3.00 -16.43 2.73
C ASN A 140 1.81 -16.41 3.71
N THR A 141 1.64 -15.31 4.43
CA THR A 141 0.50 -15.12 5.34
C THR A 141 -0.81 -15.07 4.56
N LEU A 142 -0.83 -14.39 3.40
CA LEU A 142 -1.98 -14.32 2.52
C LEU A 142 -2.37 -15.70 1.97
N LEU A 143 -1.39 -16.54 1.62
CA LEU A 143 -1.64 -17.93 1.23
C LEU A 143 -2.22 -18.77 2.38
N ALA A 144 -1.76 -18.55 3.61
CA ALA A 144 -2.32 -19.22 4.79
C ALA A 144 -3.79 -18.82 5.01
N PHE A 145 -4.11 -17.52 4.92
CA PHE A 145 -5.49 -17.02 4.97
C PHE A 145 -6.36 -17.68 3.90
N GLN A 146 -5.86 -17.76 2.66
CA GLN A 146 -6.57 -18.38 1.56
C GLN A 146 -6.83 -19.87 1.78
N LYS A 147 -5.85 -20.62 2.29
CA LYS A 147 -6.02 -22.05 2.61
C LYS A 147 -7.06 -22.24 3.71
N PHE A 148 -7.04 -21.38 4.73
CA PHE A 148 -7.94 -21.46 5.87
C PHE A 148 -9.42 -21.38 5.45
N TYR A 149 -9.83 -20.30 4.76
CA TYR A 149 -11.25 -20.15 4.41
C TYR A 149 -11.71 -21.19 3.37
N LYS A 150 -10.84 -21.59 2.42
CA LYS A 150 -11.17 -22.63 1.43
C LYS A 150 -11.40 -24.01 2.07
N ASN A 151 -10.69 -24.34 3.14
CA ASN A 151 -10.90 -25.60 3.84
C ASN A 151 -12.23 -25.59 4.61
N ARG A 152 -12.61 -24.44 5.20
CA ARG A 152 -13.92 -24.28 5.85
C ARG A 152 -15.08 -24.40 4.88
N GLU A 153 -14.96 -23.80 3.69
CA GLU A 153 -15.97 -23.91 2.62
C GLU A 153 -16.18 -25.35 2.12
N LYS A 154 -15.19 -26.26 2.30
CA LYS A 154 -15.30 -27.67 1.89
C LYS A 154 -15.91 -28.59 2.96
N ILE A 155 -16.01 -28.12 4.20
CA ILE A 155 -16.52 -28.90 5.34
C ILE A 155 -18.03 -28.63 5.56
N LEU A 156 -18.55 -27.61 4.89
CA LEU A 156 -19.97 -27.29 4.76
C LEU A 156 -20.52 -27.81 3.43
#